data_AF-A0A3R7BPK5-F1
#
_entry.id   AF-A0A3R7BPK5-F1
#
_cell.length_a   1.000
_cell.length_b   1.000
_cell.length_c   1.000
_cell.angle_alpha   90.00
_cell.angle_beta   90.00
_cell.angle_gamma   90.00
#
_symmetry.space_group_name_H-M   'P 1'
#
loop_
_entity.id
_entity.type
_entity.pdbx_description
1 polymer ?
#
loop_
_entity_poly.entity_id
_entity_poly.type
_entity_poly.pdbx_seq_one_letter_code
_entity_poly.pdbx_strand_id
1 'polypeptide(L)'
;MPNQTNSRKKMFRFAPKHRSLAEVLSDHELAALGDAYVNLIWSLYLSIKKGKPVGKKASSTMLASALRKARLRGSLPSRTDRHKQADAAEALIAYAWLNSVISLEEAVLLMEKGRTPEEAFSMLLQSILERLNLT
;
A
#
# COMPACT_ATOMS: atom_id res chain seq x y z
N MET A 1 -14.25 -21.31 19.68
CA MET A 1 -13.78 -19.98 19.23
C MET A 1 -13.84 -19.95 17.70
N PRO A 2 -14.56 -19.02 17.05
CA PRO A 2 -14.50 -18.90 15.60
C PRO A 2 -13.04 -18.65 15.19
N ASN A 3 -12.53 -19.41 14.23
CA ASN A 3 -11.18 -19.20 13.71
C ASN A 3 -11.11 -17.76 13.14
N GLN A 4 -10.25 -16.90 13.70
CA GLN A 4 -10.22 -15.47 13.38
C GLN A 4 -10.04 -15.22 11.87
N THR A 5 -9.36 -16.13 11.17
CA THR A 5 -9.16 -16.12 9.72
C THR A 5 -10.47 -16.25 8.94
N ASN A 6 -11.43 -17.05 9.41
CA ASN A 6 -12.74 -17.21 8.77
C ASN A 6 -13.63 -15.97 8.95
N SER A 7 -13.55 -15.32 10.11
CA SER A 7 -14.27 -14.06 10.37
C SER A 7 -13.78 -12.93 9.47
N ARG A 8 -12.45 -12.80 9.29
CA ARG A 8 -11.85 -11.80 8.41
C ARG A 8 -12.22 -12.01 6.94
N LYS A 9 -12.13 -13.26 6.45
CA LYS A 9 -12.56 -13.61 5.08
C LYS A 9 -14.04 -13.32 4.83
N LYS A 10 -14.90 -13.49 5.85
CA LYS A 10 -16.33 -13.15 5.76
C LYS A 10 -16.58 -11.64 5.77
N MET A 11 -15.77 -10.86 6.48
CA MET A 11 -15.88 -9.40 6.54
C MET A 11 -15.40 -8.73 5.25
N PHE A 12 -14.29 -9.20 4.68
CA PHE A 12 -13.70 -8.66 3.46
C PHE A 12 -14.01 -9.51 2.22
N ARG A 13 -15.28 -9.86 2.02
CA ARG A 13 -15.71 -10.65 0.84
C ARG A 13 -15.48 -9.93 -0.49
N PHE A 14 -15.35 -8.60 -0.44
CA PHE A 14 -15.01 -7.76 -1.59
C PHE A 14 -13.51 -7.74 -1.89
N ALA A 15 -12.66 -8.25 -0.99
CA ALA A 15 -11.23 -8.28 -1.24
C ALA A 15 -10.95 -9.15 -2.49
N PRO A 16 -10.29 -8.60 -3.51
CA PRO A 16 -10.09 -9.30 -4.75
C PRO A 16 -9.15 -10.50 -4.56
N LYS A 17 -9.40 -11.56 -5.32
CA LYS A 17 -8.54 -12.75 -5.39
C LYS A 17 -7.65 -12.67 -6.62
N HIS A 18 -6.70 -11.74 -6.58
CA HIS A 18 -5.75 -11.53 -7.67
C HIS A 18 -4.74 -12.67 -7.75
N ARG A 19 -4.40 -13.08 -8.97
CA ARG A 19 -3.50 -14.20 -9.27
C ARG A 19 -2.09 -13.74 -9.61
N SER A 20 -1.91 -12.46 -9.92
CA SER A 20 -0.62 -11.87 -10.26
C SER A 20 -0.47 -10.47 -9.69
N LEU A 21 0.77 -10.00 -9.59
CA LEU A 21 1.07 -8.63 -9.16
C LEU A 21 0.50 -7.60 -10.15
N ALA A 22 0.53 -7.88 -11.46
CA ALA A 22 0.02 -6.97 -12.49
C ALA A 22 -1.49 -6.70 -12.35
N GLU A 23 -2.27 -7.72 -11.97
CA GLU A 23 -3.70 -7.58 -11.67
C GLU A 23 -3.93 -6.64 -10.48
N VAL A 24 -3.20 -6.84 -9.37
CA VAL A 24 -3.28 -5.98 -8.18
C VAL A 24 -2.95 -4.53 -8.54
N LEU A 25 -1.85 -4.30 -9.26
CA LEU A 25 -1.36 -2.96 -9.58
C LEU A 25 -2.27 -2.20 -10.58
N SER A 26 -3.15 -2.91 -11.27
CA SER A 26 -4.07 -2.33 -12.26
C SER A 26 -5.52 -2.24 -11.75
N ASP A 27 -5.77 -2.62 -10.50
CA ASP A 27 -7.10 -2.62 -9.90
C ASP A 27 -7.50 -1.21 -9.41
N HIS A 28 -8.35 -0.55 -10.17
CA HIS A 28 -8.82 0.81 -9.88
C HIS A 28 -9.77 0.91 -8.68
N GLU A 29 -10.59 -0.12 -8.43
CA GLU A 29 -11.49 -0.12 -7.27
C GLU A 29 -10.67 -0.29 -5.98
N LEU A 30 -9.65 -1.14 -6.04
CA LEU A 30 -8.73 -1.33 -4.94
C LEU A 30 -7.84 -0.10 -4.70
N ALA A 31 -7.41 0.59 -5.77
CA ALA A 31 -6.72 1.87 -5.66
C ALA A 31 -7.60 2.93 -4.97
N ALA A 32 -8.89 3.01 -5.29
CA ALA A 32 -9.81 3.97 -4.67
C ALA A 32 -9.95 3.74 -3.15
N LEU A 33 -10.05 2.49 -2.71
CA LEU A 33 -9.98 2.14 -1.28
C LEU A 33 -8.59 2.45 -0.70
N GLY A 34 -7.55 2.17 -1.49
CA GLY A 34 -6.15 2.39 -1.16
C GLY A 34 -5.80 3.84 -0.90
N ASP A 35 -6.33 4.82 -1.65
CA ASP A 35 -6.11 6.26 -1.39
C ASP A 35 -6.50 6.61 0.05
N ALA A 36 -7.69 6.20 0.49
CA ALA A 36 -8.14 6.45 1.86
C ALA A 36 -7.25 5.76 2.90
N TYR A 37 -6.87 4.50 2.67
CA TYR A 37 -6.05 3.72 3.58
C TYR A 37 -4.60 4.24 3.69
N VAL A 38 -3.98 4.59 2.56
CA VAL A 38 -2.65 5.20 2.49
C VAL A 38 -2.65 6.58 3.15
N ASN A 39 -3.71 7.36 2.99
CA ASN A 39 -3.85 8.64 3.68
C ASN A 39 -3.92 8.47 5.20
N LEU A 40 -4.56 7.40 5.69
CA LEU A 40 -4.54 7.06 7.12
C LEU A 40 -3.14 6.67 7.59
N ILE A 41 -2.44 5.77 6.88
CA ILE A 41 -1.06 5.37 7.19
C ILE A 41 -0.16 6.61 7.26
N TRP A 42 -0.24 7.49 6.26
CA TRP A 42 0.57 8.69 6.17
C TRP A 42 0.29 9.67 7.31
N SER A 43 -0.99 9.87 7.62
CA SER A 43 -1.45 10.71 8.72
C SER A 43 -0.93 10.19 10.07
N LEU A 44 -0.99 8.88 10.30
CA LEU A 44 -0.47 8.24 11.51
C LEU A 44 1.05 8.35 11.62
N TYR A 45 1.77 8.04 10.54
CA TYR A 45 3.23 8.22 10.48
C TYR A 45 3.64 9.65 10.85
N LEU A 46 3.00 10.65 10.27
CA LEU A 46 3.26 12.06 10.61
C LEU A 46 2.86 12.41 12.04
N SER A 47 1.78 11.81 12.54
CA SER A 47 1.31 12.05 13.91
C SER A 47 2.34 11.57 14.93
N ILE A 48 2.91 10.37 14.72
CA ILE A 48 3.98 9.81 15.55
C ILE A 48 5.22 10.68 15.48
N LYS A 49 5.70 11.02 14.27
CA LYS A 49 6.90 11.87 14.08
C LYS A 49 6.76 13.25 14.72
N LYS A 50 5.55 13.79 14.83
CA LYS A 50 5.28 15.12 15.40
C LYS A 50 4.79 15.10 16.85
N GLY A 51 4.52 13.93 17.42
CA GLY A 51 3.96 13.78 18.77
C GLY A 51 2.55 14.36 18.95
N LYS A 52 1.78 14.54 17.87
CA LYS A 52 0.40 15.05 17.92
C LYS A 52 -0.44 14.57 16.74
N PRO A 53 -1.78 14.46 16.87
CA PRO A 53 -2.65 14.07 15.76
C PRO A 53 -2.53 14.99 14.54
N VAL A 54 -2.40 14.39 13.36
CA VAL A 54 -2.26 15.06 12.06
C VAL A 54 -3.10 14.32 11.04
N GLY A 55 -3.88 15.05 10.24
CA GLY A 55 -4.50 14.54 9.02
C GLY A 55 -3.81 15.15 7.80
N LYS A 56 -3.23 14.31 6.93
CA LYS A 56 -2.62 14.78 5.68
C LYS A 56 -2.78 13.75 4.57
N LYS A 57 -3.11 14.23 3.37
CA LYS A 57 -3.12 13.41 2.15
C LYS A 57 -1.68 13.14 1.68
N ALA A 58 -1.39 11.90 1.33
CA ALA A 58 -0.16 11.52 0.65
C ALA A 58 -0.19 12.10 -0.78
N SER A 59 0.93 12.64 -1.26
CA SER A 59 0.95 13.20 -2.61
C SER A 59 1.15 12.09 -3.65
N SER A 60 0.40 12.15 -4.75
CA SER A 60 0.55 11.22 -5.87
C SER A 60 1.96 11.23 -6.45
N THR A 61 2.63 12.39 -6.42
CA THR A 61 4.04 12.51 -6.81
C THR A 61 4.98 11.68 -5.95
N MET A 62 4.77 11.69 -4.63
CA MET A 62 5.54 10.94 -3.66
C MET A 62 5.31 9.44 -3.83
N LEU A 63 4.05 9.01 -3.95
CA LEU A 63 3.68 7.60 -4.15
C LEU A 63 4.21 7.05 -5.47
N ALA A 64 4.09 7.80 -6.56
CA ALA A 64 4.67 7.41 -7.85
C ALA A 64 6.21 7.32 -7.80
N SER A 65 6.85 8.22 -7.04
CA SER A 65 8.30 8.17 -6.82
C SER A 65 8.71 6.94 -6.00
N ALA A 66 7.97 6.66 -4.92
CA ALA A 66 8.16 5.48 -4.08
C ALA A 66 8.00 4.18 -4.88
N LEU A 67 6.98 4.08 -5.74
CA LEU A 67 6.78 2.92 -6.61
C LEU A 67 7.97 2.68 -7.55
N ARG A 68 8.52 3.75 -8.15
CA ARG A 68 9.72 3.66 -8.99
C ARG A 68 10.95 3.22 -8.18
N LYS A 69 11.14 3.77 -6.98
CA LYS A 69 12.22 3.38 -6.05
C LYS A 69 12.10 1.91 -5.62
N ALA A 70 10.88 1.42 -5.46
CA ALA A 70 10.57 0.02 -5.17
C ALA A 70 10.78 -0.92 -6.38
N ARG A 71 11.23 -0.40 -7.54
CA ARG A 71 11.43 -1.14 -8.80
C ARG A 71 10.17 -1.80 -9.38
N LEU A 72 8.99 -1.41 -8.91
CA LEU A 72 7.70 -1.92 -9.37
C LEU A 72 7.26 -1.37 -10.74
N ARG A 73 7.97 -0.37 -11.29
CA ARG A 73 7.62 0.22 -12.59
C ARG A 73 7.65 -0.80 -13.73
N GLY A 74 8.54 -1.81 -13.64
CA GLY A 74 8.64 -2.87 -14.65
C GLY A 74 7.44 -3.82 -14.68
N SER A 75 6.69 -3.90 -13.58
CA SER A 75 5.48 -4.72 -13.46
C SER A 75 4.21 -4.03 -13.97
N LEU A 76 4.31 -2.76 -14.34
CA LEU A 76 3.22 -1.95 -14.90
C LEU A 76 3.30 -1.92 -16.43
N PRO A 77 2.15 -1.78 -17.14
CA PRO A 77 2.14 -1.62 -18.58
C PRO A 77 3.08 -0.53 -19.11
N SER A 78 3.50 -0.69 -20.36
CA SER A 78 4.17 0.37 -21.12
C SER A 78 3.27 1.61 -21.14
N ARG A 79 3.84 2.80 -20.88
CA ARG A 79 3.15 4.11 -20.87
C ARG A 79 2.15 4.39 -19.72
N THR A 80 2.32 3.76 -18.57
CA THR A 80 1.64 4.19 -17.33
C THR A 80 2.13 5.57 -16.88
N ASP A 81 1.20 6.55 -16.85
CA ASP A 81 1.46 7.91 -16.36
C ASP A 81 1.71 7.94 -14.84
N ARG A 82 2.06 9.13 -14.32
CA ARG A 82 2.39 9.31 -12.91
C ARG A 82 1.20 9.05 -11.97
N HIS A 83 -0.01 9.40 -12.37
CA HIS A 83 -1.20 9.20 -11.54
C HIS A 83 -1.49 7.72 -11.39
N LYS A 84 -1.47 6.98 -12.50
CA LYS A 84 -1.63 5.52 -12.48
C LYS A 84 -0.54 4.79 -11.69
N GLN A 85 0.68 5.35 -11.63
CA GLN A 85 1.73 4.82 -10.74
C GLN A 85 1.44 5.07 -9.26
N ALA A 86 0.77 6.17 -8.90
CA ALA A 86 0.33 6.38 -7.53
C ALA A 86 -0.81 5.42 -7.17
N ASP A 87 -1.82 5.31 -8.05
CA ASP A 87 -2.95 4.40 -7.89
C ASP A 87 -2.47 2.94 -7.71
N ALA A 88 -1.46 2.51 -8.48
CA ALA A 88 -0.87 1.19 -8.34
C ALA A 88 -0.21 0.95 -6.97
N ALA A 89 0.43 1.97 -6.39
CA ALA A 89 0.99 1.88 -5.04
C ALA A 89 -0.13 1.77 -4.00
N GLU A 90 -1.20 2.56 -4.15
CA GLU A 90 -2.37 2.54 -3.29
C GLU A 90 -3.08 1.19 -3.31
N ALA A 91 -3.28 0.63 -4.52
CA ALA A 91 -3.88 -0.69 -4.70
C ALA A 91 -3.04 -1.80 -4.03
N LEU A 92 -1.71 -1.78 -4.21
CA LEU A 92 -0.82 -2.78 -3.60
C LEU A 92 -0.85 -2.73 -2.06
N ILE A 93 -0.84 -1.54 -1.47
CA ILE A 93 -0.86 -1.38 -0.01
C ILE A 93 -2.21 -1.84 0.56
N ALA A 94 -3.32 -1.48 -0.09
CA ALA A 94 -4.66 -1.95 0.30
C ALA A 94 -4.78 -3.46 0.18
N TYR A 95 -4.30 -4.04 -0.93
CA TYR A 95 -4.32 -5.47 -1.17
C TYR A 95 -3.62 -6.25 -0.05
N ALA A 96 -2.41 -5.81 0.31
CA ALA A 96 -1.61 -6.44 1.34
C ALA A 96 -2.30 -6.41 2.70
N TRP A 97 -2.91 -5.29 3.06
CA TRP A 97 -3.66 -5.18 4.31
C TRP A 97 -4.91 -6.08 4.32
N LEU A 98 -5.72 -6.05 3.25
CA LEU A 98 -6.93 -6.88 3.16
C LEU A 98 -6.60 -8.37 3.28
N ASN A 99 -5.48 -8.79 2.69
CA ASN A 99 -4.99 -10.17 2.72
C ASN A 99 -4.13 -10.53 3.96
N SER A 100 -4.08 -9.66 4.98
CA SER A 100 -3.32 -9.90 6.21
C SER A 100 -1.81 -10.11 6.01
N VAL A 101 -1.25 -9.58 4.92
CA VAL A 101 0.20 -9.60 4.65
C VAL A 101 0.92 -8.59 5.54
N ILE A 102 0.24 -7.50 5.88
CA ILE A 102 0.75 -6.43 6.73
C ILE A 102 -0.39 -5.78 7.54
N SER A 103 -0.10 -5.39 8.79
CA SER A 103 -1.02 -4.60 9.61
C SER A 103 -0.82 -3.09 9.42
N LEU A 104 -1.74 -2.28 9.96
CA LEU A 104 -1.61 -0.82 9.95
C LEU A 104 -0.37 -0.37 10.75
N GLU A 105 -0.20 -0.93 11.94
CA GLU A 105 0.90 -0.64 12.86
C GLU A 105 2.24 -1.03 12.24
N GLU A 106 2.32 -2.21 11.64
CA GLU A 106 3.52 -2.67 10.96
C GLU A 106 3.87 -1.79 9.76
N ALA A 107 2.87 -1.38 8.96
CA ALA A 107 3.09 -0.47 7.83
C ALA A 107 3.73 0.85 8.29
N VAL A 108 3.22 1.43 9.37
CA VAL A 108 3.76 2.68 9.94
C VAL A 108 5.18 2.47 10.49
N LEU A 109 5.44 1.37 11.20
CA LEU A 109 6.78 1.05 11.73
C LEU A 109 7.83 0.86 10.63
N LEU A 110 7.48 0.20 9.52
CA LEU A 110 8.39 0.05 8.39
C LEU A 110 8.76 1.41 7.77
N MET A 111 7.80 2.33 7.71
CA MET A 111 8.02 3.68 7.17
C MET A 111 8.98 4.52 8.03
N GLU A 112 9.10 4.26 9.34
CA GLU A 112 10.00 5.01 10.22
C GLU A 112 11.48 4.88 9.89
N LYS A 113 11.86 3.82 9.17
CA LYS A 113 13.23 3.55 8.72
C LYS A 113 13.65 4.41 7.53
N GLY A 114 12.69 5.01 6.80
CA GLY A 114 12.97 5.87 5.65
C GLY A 114 13.44 7.26 6.06
N ARG A 115 14.40 7.84 5.33
CA ARG A 115 14.89 9.21 5.60
C ARG A 115 14.04 10.27 4.91
N THR A 116 13.40 9.90 3.80
CA THR A 116 12.47 10.73 3.05
C THR A 116 11.09 10.07 2.98
N PRO A 117 9.99 10.83 2.77
CA PRO A 117 8.66 10.24 2.58
C PRO A 117 8.61 9.23 1.43
N GLU A 118 9.30 9.49 0.32
CA GLU A 118 9.40 8.59 -0.82
C GLU A 118 10.13 7.29 -0.47
N GLU A 119 11.19 7.37 0.34
CA GLU A 119 11.89 6.18 0.85
C GLU A 119 11.02 5.39 1.82
N ALA A 120 10.32 6.06 2.73
CA ALA A 120 9.43 5.42 3.69
C ALA A 120 8.38 4.56 2.97
N PHE A 121 7.70 5.13 1.97
CA PHE A 121 6.76 4.37 1.15
C PHE A 121 7.44 3.30 0.29
N SER A 122 8.63 3.56 -0.25
CA SER A 122 9.37 2.57 -1.04
C SER A 122 9.71 1.34 -0.20
N MET A 123 10.11 1.52 1.06
CA MET A 123 10.42 0.42 1.99
C MET A 123 9.19 -0.41 2.32
N LEU A 124 8.04 0.25 2.51
CA LEU A 124 6.76 -0.43 2.71
C LEU A 124 6.38 -1.28 1.49
N LEU A 125 6.46 -0.71 0.28
CA LEU A 125 6.14 -1.40 -0.97
C LEU A 125 7.06 -2.61 -1.22
N GLN A 126 8.36 -2.47 -0.97
CA GLN A 126 9.33 -3.57 -1.08
C GLN A 126 9.02 -4.69 -0.08
N SER A 127 8.77 -4.34 1.19
CA SER A 127 8.45 -5.32 2.22
C SER A 127 7.16 -6.08 1.92
N ILE A 128 6.16 -5.40 1.35
CA ILE A 128 4.92 -6.05 0.88
C ILE A 128 5.22 -7.01 -0.26
N LEU A 129 6.01 -6.56 -1.26
CA LEU A 129 6.34 -7.38 -2.42
C LEU A 129 7.10 -8.66 -2.04
N GLU A 130 8.07 -8.57 -1.14
CA GLU A 130 8.85 -9.72 -0.65
C GLU A 130 7.97 -10.77 0.06
N ARG A 131 6.85 -10.34 0.65
CA ARG A 131 5.92 -11.23 1.37
C ARG A 131 4.79 -11.74 0.50
N LEU A 132 4.54 -11.09 -0.63
CA LEU A 132 3.56 -11.53 -1.61
C LEU A 132 4.16 -12.59 -2.52
N ASN A 133 3.62 -13.80 -2.48
CA ASN A 133 3.94 -14.85 -3.45
C ASN A 133 3.17 -14.63 -4.77
N LEU A 134 3.29 -13.44 -5.36
CA LEU A 134 2.67 -13.07 -6.63
C LEU A 134 3.77 -12.80 -7.65
N THR A 135 4.20 -13.85 -8.35
CA THR A 135 5.10 -13.79 -9.52
C THR A 135 4.35 -13.38 -10.78
#